data_AF-A0AAW5CGE0-F1
#
_entry.id   AF-A0AAW5CGE0-F1
#
_cell.length_a   1.000
_cell.length_b   1.000
_cell.length_c   1.000
_cell.angle_alpha   90.00
_cell.angle_beta   90.00
_cell.angle_gamma   90.00
#
_symmetry.space_group_name_H-M   'P 1'
#
loop_
_entity.id
_entity.type
_entity.pdbx_description
1 polymer ?
#
loop_
_entity_poly.entity_id
_entity_poly.type
_entity_poly.pdbx_seq_one_letter_code
_entity_poly.pdbx_strand_id
1 'polypeptide(L)'
;MKLTKYEQETIINFNNDEQEASIYTASPQMMRKLDALAAAYPEHYQVVEQTEVSKTYSCEKHLINLRKPRKVNEEHSQWARQRMQEMNRHKNAGNL
;
A
#
# COMPACT_ATOMS: atom_id res chain seq x y z
N MET A 1 -5.18 -19.75 -10.52
CA MET A 1 -4.86 -19.24 -11.89
C MET A 1 -3.76 -18.16 -11.87
N LYS A 2 -2.91 -18.01 -12.90
CA LYS A 2 -1.90 -16.91 -12.96
C LYS A 2 -2.40 -15.77 -13.86
N LEU A 3 -2.84 -14.68 -13.24
CA LEU A 3 -3.32 -13.49 -13.95
C LEU A 3 -2.19 -12.73 -14.63
N THR A 4 -2.48 -12.18 -15.82
CA THR A 4 -1.62 -11.20 -16.49
C THR A 4 -1.53 -9.91 -15.67
N LYS A 5 -0.53 -9.07 -15.94
CA LYS A 5 -0.40 -7.78 -15.24
C LYS A 5 -1.60 -6.85 -15.47
N TYR A 6 -2.26 -6.99 -16.62
CA TYR A 6 -3.44 -6.21 -16.97
C TYR A 6 -4.64 -6.63 -16.12
N GLU A 7 -4.87 -7.93 -15.95
CA GLU A 7 -5.95 -8.49 -15.12
C GLU A 7 -5.74 -8.28 -13.60
N GLN A 8 -4.52 -7.94 -13.15
CA GLN A 8 -4.21 -7.64 -11.76
C GLN A 8 -4.63 -6.22 -11.36
N GLU A 9 -5.87 -5.86 -11.68
CA GLU A 9 -6.41 -4.53 -11.41
C GLU A 9 -6.70 -4.31 -9.92
N THR A 10 -6.82 -3.04 -9.56
CA THR A 10 -7.27 -2.62 -8.22
C THR A 10 -8.20 -1.44 -8.42
N ILE A 11 -9.42 -1.56 -7.91
CA ILE A 11 -10.48 -0.58 -8.07
C ILE A 11 -10.89 -0.14 -6.67
N ILE A 12 -10.87 1.17 -6.44
CA ILE A 12 -11.32 1.79 -5.21
C ILE A 12 -12.58 2.56 -5.54
N ASN A 13 -13.69 2.21 -4.88
CA ASN A 13 -15.00 2.82 -5.11
C ASN A 13 -15.57 3.38 -3.80
N PHE A 14 -16.07 4.61 -3.84
CA PHE A 14 -16.81 5.23 -2.76
C PHE A 14 -17.72 6.34 -3.32
N ASN A 15 -18.88 6.54 -2.68
CA ASN A 15 -19.83 7.63 -2.97
C ASN A 15 -19.75 8.74 -1.89
N ASN A 16 -20.67 9.70 -1.86
CA ASN A 16 -20.70 10.75 -0.81
C ASN A 16 -21.61 10.43 0.38
N ASP A 17 -22.46 9.40 0.27
CA ASP A 17 -23.49 9.09 1.26
C ASP A 17 -22.97 8.12 2.33
N GLU A 18 -22.18 7.13 1.92
CA GLU A 18 -21.60 6.13 2.81
C GLU A 18 -20.34 6.66 3.52
N GLN A 19 -19.88 5.99 4.58
CA GLN A 19 -18.60 6.32 5.23
C GLN A 19 -17.42 5.46 4.77
N GLU A 20 -17.72 4.28 4.22
CA GLU A 20 -16.74 3.29 3.80
C GLU A 20 -16.52 3.28 2.29
N ALA A 21 -15.32 2.86 1.89
CA ALA A 21 -14.93 2.60 0.53
C ALA A 21 -14.75 1.11 0.30
N SER A 22 -15.12 0.65 -0.87
CA SER A 22 -14.83 -0.70 -1.34
C SER A 22 -13.52 -0.70 -2.12
N ILE A 23 -12.65 -1.65 -1.81
CA ILE A 23 -11.38 -1.89 -2.49
C ILE A 23 -11.41 -3.31 -3.07
N TYR A 24 -11.69 -3.41 -4.36
CA TYR A 24 -11.50 -4.65 -5.11
C TYR A 24 -10.04 -4.75 -5.57
N THR A 25 -9.43 -5.92 -5.44
CA THR A 25 -8.11 -6.16 -6.02
C THR A 25 -7.89 -7.60 -6.45
N ALA A 26 -7.36 -7.77 -7.65
CA ALA A 26 -6.79 -9.01 -8.16
C ALA A 26 -5.25 -8.99 -8.11
N SER A 27 -4.64 -7.95 -7.54
CA SER A 27 -3.19 -7.82 -7.40
C SER A 27 -2.69 -8.59 -6.17
N PRO A 28 -1.79 -9.58 -6.32
CA PRO A 28 -1.24 -10.30 -5.17
C PRO A 28 -0.42 -9.43 -4.22
N GLN A 29 0.13 -8.31 -4.69
CA GLN A 29 0.85 -7.37 -3.84
C GLN A 29 -0.11 -6.55 -2.99
N MET A 30 -1.20 -6.06 -3.59
CA MET A 30 -2.20 -5.28 -2.86
C MET A 30 -2.97 -6.16 -1.88
N MET A 31 -3.32 -7.40 -2.25
CA MET A 31 -3.95 -8.36 -1.33
C MET A 31 -3.11 -8.57 -0.08
N ARG A 32 -1.81 -8.87 -0.20
CA ARG A 32 -0.93 -9.03 0.97
C ARG A 32 -0.89 -7.79 1.86
N LYS A 33 -0.92 -6.59 1.27
CA LYS A 33 -0.94 -5.33 2.03
C LYS A 33 -2.24 -5.17 2.79
N LEU A 34 -3.39 -5.38 2.12
CA LEU A 34 -4.71 -5.22 2.73
C LEU A 34 -5.00 -6.33 3.74
N ASP A 35 -4.55 -7.56 3.51
CA ASP A 35 -4.60 -8.66 4.48
C ASP A 35 -3.84 -8.31 5.77
N ALA A 36 -2.63 -7.74 5.64
CA ALA A 36 -1.87 -7.29 6.80
C ALA A 36 -2.56 -6.14 7.55
N LEU A 37 -3.21 -5.23 6.82
CA LEU A 37 -3.99 -4.13 7.42
C LEU A 37 -5.25 -4.65 8.12
N ALA A 38 -5.99 -5.57 7.50
CA ALA A 38 -7.17 -6.20 8.09
C ALA A 38 -6.83 -7.04 9.34
N ALA A 39 -5.67 -7.70 9.34
CA ALA A 39 -5.20 -8.43 10.52
C ALA A 39 -4.76 -7.49 11.66
N ALA A 40 -4.15 -6.35 11.34
CA ALA A 40 -3.63 -5.41 12.34
C ALA A 40 -4.69 -4.42 12.86
N TYR A 41 -5.65 -4.05 12.02
CA TYR A 41 -6.68 -3.04 12.27
C TYR A 41 -8.06 -3.52 11.75
N PRO A 42 -8.60 -4.62 12.30
CA PRO A 42 -9.86 -5.21 11.83
C PRO A 42 -11.08 -4.29 11.94
N GLU A 43 -11.01 -3.28 12.82
CA GLU A 43 -12.01 -2.22 12.96
C GLU A 43 -12.06 -1.28 11.75
N HIS A 44 -10.93 -1.12 11.03
CA HIS A 44 -10.78 -0.18 9.92
C HIS A 44 -10.70 -0.85 8.55
N TYR A 45 -10.35 -2.15 8.50
CA TYR A 45 -10.20 -2.91 7.27
C TYR A 45 -10.85 -4.28 7.43
N GLN A 46 -11.83 -4.58 6.58
CA GLN A 46 -12.58 -5.84 6.63
C GLN A 46 -12.58 -6.52 5.26
N VAL A 47 -12.42 -7.84 5.23
CA VAL A 47 -12.59 -8.62 4.00
C VAL A 47 -14.08 -8.86 3.79
N VAL A 48 -14.63 -8.32 2.72
CA VAL A 48 -16.07 -8.44 2.37
C VAL A 48 -16.31 -9.63 1.46
N GLU A 49 -15.39 -9.88 0.52
CA GLU A 49 -15.50 -10.97 -0.44
C GLU A 49 -14.11 -11.52 -0.77
N GLN A 50 -14.05 -12.83 -1.02
CA GLN A 50 -12.85 -13.50 -1.49
C GLN A 50 -13.20 -14.53 -2.56
N THR A 51 -12.48 -14.49 -3.67
CA THR A 51 -12.54 -15.49 -4.74
C THR A 51 -11.23 -16.27 -4.81
N GLU A 52 -11.07 -17.14 -5.83
CA GLU A 52 -9.80 -17.82 -6.09
C GLU A 52 -8.66 -16.83 -6.39
N VAL A 53 -8.97 -15.70 -7.05
CA VAL A 53 -7.95 -14.81 -7.65
C VAL A 53 -8.01 -13.36 -7.16
N SER A 54 -9.05 -12.98 -6.40
CA SER A 54 -9.28 -11.61 -5.97
C SER A 54 -9.89 -11.53 -4.57
N LYS A 55 -9.81 -10.34 -3.98
CA LYS A 55 -10.47 -9.99 -2.72
C LYS A 55 -11.07 -8.60 -2.81
N THR A 56 -12.19 -8.41 -2.11
CA THR A 56 -12.83 -7.11 -1.88
C THR A 56 -12.75 -6.78 -0.41
N TYR A 57 -12.31 -5.57 -0.10
CA TYR A 57 -12.17 -5.06 1.26
C TYR A 57 -13.09 -3.85 1.46
N SER A 58 -13.59 -3.67 2.68
CA SER A 58 -14.16 -2.40 3.12
C SER A 58 -13.14 -1.66 3.98
N CYS A 59 -13.05 -0.34 3.83
CA CYS A 59 -12.30 0.51 4.74
C CYS A 59 -12.88 1.92 4.84
N GLU A 60 -12.58 2.62 5.93
CA GLU A 60 -13.01 4.00 6.09
C GLU A 60 -12.36 4.94 5.05
N LYS A 61 -13.17 5.79 4.41
CA LYS A 61 -12.72 6.68 3.31
C LYS A 61 -11.52 7.56 3.68
N HIS A 62 -11.46 8.02 4.93
CA HIS A 62 -10.42 8.93 5.40
C HIS A 62 -9.01 8.30 5.38
N LEU A 63 -8.91 6.97 5.33
CA LEU A 63 -7.65 6.22 5.23
C LEU A 63 -7.12 6.15 3.78
N ILE A 64 -7.94 6.50 2.79
CA ILE A 64 -7.55 6.54 1.39
C ILE A 64 -6.97 7.93 1.08
N ASN A 65 -5.67 7.95 0.78
CA ASN A 65 -4.94 9.20 0.61
C ASN A 65 -4.47 9.41 -0.83
N LEU A 66 -5.09 10.37 -1.53
CA LEU A 66 -4.65 10.83 -2.85
C LEU A 66 -3.55 11.88 -2.70
N ARG A 67 -2.30 11.48 -2.95
CA ARG A 67 -1.12 12.34 -2.75
C ARG A 67 -0.72 13.04 -4.04
N LYS A 68 -0.36 14.33 -3.92
CA LYS A 68 0.35 15.03 -5.01
C LYS A 68 1.65 14.29 -5.34
N PRO A 69 2.03 14.20 -6.63
CA PRO A 69 3.34 13.69 -7.00
C PRO A 69 4.43 14.45 -6.26
N ARG A 70 5.41 13.71 -5.72
CA ARG A 70 6.54 14.32 -5.06
C ARG A 70 7.39 15.03 -6.12
N LYS A 71 7.54 16.35 -6.02
CA LYS A 71 8.63 17.06 -6.71
C LYS A 71 9.94 16.64 -6.04
N VAL A 72 10.69 15.79 -6.70
CA VAL A 72 12.02 15.39 -6.25
C VAL A 72 12.96 16.55 -6.60
N ASN A 73 13.36 17.34 -5.60
CA ASN A 73 14.57 18.14 -5.76
C ASN A 73 15.74 17.14 -5.74
N GLU A 74 16.41 16.97 -6.88
CA GLU A 74 17.46 15.97 -7.06
C GLU A 74 18.59 16.13 -6.05
N GLU A 75 18.94 17.36 -5.68
CA GLU A 75 19.99 17.64 -4.69
C GLU A 75 19.61 17.10 -3.31
N HIS A 76 18.39 17.36 -2.85
CA HIS A 76 17.89 16.82 -1.59
C HIS A 76 17.75 15.28 -1.61
N SER A 77 17.41 14.71 -2.77
CA SER A 77 17.33 13.26 -2.96
C SER A 77 18.70 12.60 -2.87
N GLN A 78 19.71 13.22 -3.51
CA GLN A 78 21.09 12.75 -3.45
C GLN A 78 21.68 12.90 -2.04
N TRP A 79 21.43 14.03 -1.37
CA TRP A 79 21.86 14.22 0.02
C TRP A 79 21.24 13.18 0.97
N ALA A 80 19.93 12.92 0.84
CA ALA A 80 19.26 11.89 1.64
C ALA A 80 19.83 10.47 1.37
N ARG A 81 20.16 10.16 0.10
CA ARG A 81 20.80 8.89 -0.28
C ARG A 81 22.21 8.77 0.31
N GLN A 82 23.03 9.81 0.22
CA GLN A 82 24.38 9.83 0.79
C GLN A 82 24.34 9.64 2.31
N ARG A 83 23.46 10.38 3.00
CA ARG A 83 23.28 10.26 4.45
C ARG A 83 22.84 8.86 4.89
N MET A 84 21.94 8.23 4.14
CA MET A 84 21.54 6.85 4.40
C MET A 84 22.68 5.85 4.17
N GLN A 85 23.51 6.07 3.14
CA GLN A 85 24.70 5.23 2.89
C GLN A 85 25.74 5.37 4.01
N GLU A 86 26.00 6.59 4.49
CA GLU A 86 26.89 6.84 5.63
C GLU A 86 26.36 6.18 6.90
N MET A 87 25.08 6.33 7.21
CA MET A 87 24.46 5.64 8.35
C MET A 87 24.60 4.12 8.27
N ASN A 88 24.42 3.53 7.09
CA ASN A 88 24.59 2.10 6.88
C ASN A 88 26.06 1.67 7.03
N ARG A 89 27.02 2.49 6.57
CA ARG A 89 28.45 2.24 6.77
C ARG A 89 28.84 2.27 8.25
N HIS A 90 28.36 3.27 9.00
CA HIS A 90 28.62 3.36 10.45
C HIS A 90 28.00 2.20 11.23
N LYS A 91 26.79 1.76 10.86
CA LYS A 91 26.17 0.57 11.46
C LYS A 91 26.94 -0.72 11.18
N ASN A 92 27.51 -0.86 9.98
CA ASN A 92 28.32 -2.04 9.64
C ASN A 92 29.72 -2.01 10.28
N ALA A 93 30.29 -0.82 10.50
CA ALA A 93 31.60 -0.67 11.14
C ALA A 93 31.57 -0.84 12.67
N GLY A 94 30.42 -0.59 13.32
CA GLY A 94 30.23 -0.83 14.76
C GLY A 94 29.81 -2.26 15.13
N ASN A 95 29.77 -3.18 14.14
CA ASN A 95 29.42 -4.59 14.30
C ASN A 95 30.65 -5.51 14.07
N LEU A 96 31.86 -4.95 14.14
CA LEU A 96 33.17 -5.63 14.07
C LEU A 96 33.92 -5.44 15.39
#